data_AF-A0A623HZ31-F1
#
_entry.id   AF-A0A623HZ31-F1
#
_cell.length_a   1.000
_cell.length_b   1.000
_cell.length_c   1.000
_cell.angle_alpha   90.00
_cell.angle_beta   90.00
_cell.angle_gamma   90.00
#
_symmetry.space_group_name_H-M   'P 1'
#
loop_
_entity.id
_entity.type
_entity.pdbx_description
1 polymer ?
#
loop_
_entity_poly.entity_id
_entity_poly.type
_entity_poly.pdbx_seq_one_letter_code
_entity_poly.pdbx_strand_id
1 'polypeptide(L)'
;MADWVTGKVTKVQNWTDALFSLTVHAPINPFTAGQFTKLGLEIDGERIQRAYSYVNAPDNPNLEFYLVTVPQGKLSPRLAALKPGDEVQVVSDASGFFVLDEVPDCETLWMLATGTAIGPYLSILQYGQDVARFKNLVLVHAARFAADLSYLPLMLELQQRYEGKLRIQTVVSRESVPGSLTGRVPALIENGELEKAVGLPMDKETSHVMLCGNPQMVRDTQQLLKETRQMTKHLRRRPGHMTAEHYW
;
A
#
# COMPACT_ATOMS: atom_id res chain seq x y z
N MET A 1 10.14 -24.56 -6.18
CA MET A 1 9.07 -23.95 -7.02
C MET A 1 8.09 -23.33 -6.06
N ALA A 2 7.55 -22.15 -6.36
CA ALA A 2 6.47 -21.61 -5.53
C ALA A 2 5.27 -22.55 -5.67
N ASP A 3 4.72 -23.04 -4.57
CA ASP A 3 3.50 -23.85 -4.59
C ASP A 3 2.29 -22.95 -4.87
N TRP A 4 1.33 -23.49 -5.61
CA TRP A 4 0.17 -22.78 -6.11
C TRP A 4 -1.09 -23.40 -5.59
N VAL A 5 -2.07 -22.55 -5.33
CA VAL A 5 -3.42 -22.95 -5.01
C VAL A 5 -4.40 -22.26 -5.95
N THR A 6 -5.50 -22.94 -6.25
CA THR A 6 -6.59 -22.36 -7.03
C THR A 6 -7.44 -21.51 -6.10
N GLY A 7 -7.49 -20.20 -6.39
CA GLY A 7 -8.41 -19.27 -5.76
C GLY A 7 -9.69 -19.12 -6.57
N LYS A 8 -10.81 -18.89 -5.89
CA LYS A 8 -12.08 -18.52 -6.52
C LYS A 8 -12.39 -17.06 -6.25
N VAL A 9 -12.64 -16.29 -7.29
CA VAL A 9 -13.11 -14.90 -7.17
C VAL A 9 -14.50 -14.92 -6.55
N THR A 10 -14.69 -14.18 -5.47
CA THR A 10 -15.97 -14.07 -4.76
C THR A 10 -16.62 -12.71 -4.95
N LYS A 11 -15.82 -11.66 -5.17
CA LYS A 11 -16.29 -10.30 -5.44
C LYS A 11 -15.34 -9.56 -6.37
N VAL A 12 -15.93 -8.72 -7.21
CA VAL A 12 -15.21 -7.76 -8.06
C VAL A 12 -15.83 -6.39 -7.83
N GLN A 13 -15.01 -5.43 -7.41
CA GLN A 13 -15.43 -4.04 -7.24
C GLN A 13 -14.68 -3.19 -8.27
N ASN A 14 -15.41 -2.60 -9.22
CA ASN A 14 -14.85 -1.60 -10.13
C ASN A 14 -15.01 -0.22 -9.50
N TRP A 15 -13.90 0.47 -9.25
CA TRP A 15 -13.88 1.80 -8.63
C TRP A 15 -13.89 2.89 -9.68
N THR A 16 -13.10 2.72 -10.73
CA THR A 16 -13.02 3.58 -11.92
C THR A 16 -12.81 2.72 -13.16
N ASP A 17 -12.70 3.33 -14.35
CA ASP A 17 -12.35 2.61 -15.59
C ASP A 17 -11.00 1.88 -15.51
N ALA A 18 -10.11 2.32 -14.62
CA ALA A 18 -8.77 1.76 -14.47
C ALA A 18 -8.54 1.06 -13.13
N LEU A 19 -9.38 1.26 -12.11
CA LEU A 19 -9.14 0.77 -10.76
C LEU A 19 -10.20 -0.24 -10.34
N PHE A 20 -9.76 -1.39 -9.85
CA PHE A 20 -10.66 -2.44 -9.38
C PHE A 20 -10.04 -3.22 -8.22
N SER A 21 -10.89 -3.85 -7.41
CA SER A 21 -10.46 -4.79 -6.38
C SER A 21 -11.07 -6.16 -6.61
N LEU A 22 -10.26 -7.19 -6.40
CA LEU A 22 -10.68 -8.59 -6.40
C LEU A 22 -10.72 -9.09 -4.97
N THR A 23 -11.80 -9.78 -4.61
CA THR A 23 -11.85 -10.63 -3.41
C THR A 23 -11.81 -12.08 -3.86
N VAL A 24 -10.93 -12.87 -3.25
CA VAL A 24 -10.62 -14.25 -3.61
C VAL A 24 -10.64 -15.12 -2.37
N HIS A 25 -11.23 -16.30 -2.46
CA HIS A 25 -11.03 -17.37 -1.48
C HIS A 25 -10.04 -18.37 -2.03
N ALA A 26 -8.92 -18.57 -1.33
CA ALA A 26 -7.88 -19.52 -1.69
C ALA A 26 -7.25 -20.11 -0.42
N PRO A 27 -6.87 -21.40 -0.41
CA PRO A 27 -6.23 -22.04 0.74
C PRO A 27 -4.72 -21.70 0.79
N ILE A 28 -4.39 -20.42 0.98
CA ILE A 28 -3.00 -19.97 1.13
C ILE A 28 -2.43 -20.34 2.50
N ASN A 29 -1.11 -20.34 2.63
CA ASN A 29 -0.46 -20.37 3.93
C ASN A 29 -0.63 -19.00 4.63
N PRO A 30 -0.49 -18.92 5.97
CA PRO A 30 -0.52 -17.64 6.67
C PRO A 30 0.48 -16.63 6.10
N PHE A 31 0.08 -15.37 6.02
CA PHE A 31 0.94 -14.27 5.58
C PHE A 31 1.08 -13.21 6.67
N THR A 32 2.10 -12.36 6.56
CA THR A 32 2.30 -11.22 7.46
C THR A 32 1.70 -9.96 6.83
N ALA A 33 0.98 -9.16 7.60
CA ALA A 33 0.40 -7.92 7.12
C ALA A 33 1.47 -7.01 6.48
N GLY A 34 1.21 -6.57 5.26
CA GLY A 34 2.16 -5.83 4.43
C GLY A 34 2.86 -6.65 3.33
N GLN A 35 2.74 -7.98 3.34
CA GLN A 35 3.26 -8.85 2.29
C GLN A 35 2.39 -8.86 1.01
N PHE A 36 2.95 -9.46 -0.03
CA PHE A 36 2.29 -9.73 -1.30
C PHE A 36 2.32 -11.20 -1.68
N THR A 37 1.44 -11.60 -2.59
CA THR A 37 1.52 -12.89 -3.31
C THR A 37 1.61 -12.63 -4.81
N LYS A 38 1.69 -13.69 -5.61
CA LYS A 38 1.52 -13.59 -7.06
C LYS A 38 0.16 -14.16 -7.46
N LEU A 39 -0.60 -13.35 -8.19
CA LEU A 39 -1.77 -13.82 -8.91
C LEU A 39 -1.35 -14.21 -10.34
N GLY A 40 -1.94 -15.29 -10.85
CA GLY A 40 -1.66 -15.80 -12.17
C GLY A 40 -2.92 -16.25 -12.93
N LEU A 41 -2.86 -16.11 -14.25
CA LEU A 41 -3.81 -16.70 -15.19
C LEU A 41 -3.03 -17.43 -16.29
N GLU A 42 -3.66 -18.44 -16.87
CA GLU A 42 -3.16 -19.07 -18.10
C GLU A 42 -3.62 -18.25 -19.31
N ILE A 43 -2.67 -17.83 -20.14
CA ILE A 43 -2.89 -16.99 -21.31
C ILE A 43 -2.08 -17.60 -22.44
N ASP A 44 -2.75 -18.02 -23.51
CA ASP A 44 -2.13 -18.64 -24.69
C ASP A 44 -1.23 -19.86 -24.35
N GLY A 45 -1.64 -20.66 -23.35
CA GLY A 45 -0.89 -21.84 -22.89
C GLY A 45 0.29 -21.51 -21.96
N GLU A 46 0.53 -20.23 -21.67
CA GLU A 46 1.57 -19.80 -20.72
C GLU A 46 0.95 -19.22 -19.45
N ARG A 47 1.56 -19.55 -18.30
CA ARG A 47 1.18 -18.94 -17.02
C ARG A 47 1.79 -17.54 -16.92
N ILE A 48 0.94 -16.52 -16.90
CA ILE A 48 1.36 -15.14 -16.68
C ILE A 48 0.98 -14.74 -15.25
N GLN A 49 1.97 -14.31 -14.47
CA GLN A 49 1.79 -13.94 -13.06
C GLN A 49 2.40 -12.57 -12.73
N ARG A 50 1.82 -11.85 -11.75
CA ARG A 50 2.38 -10.60 -11.20
C ARG A 50 2.18 -10.54 -9.69
N ALA A 51 3.04 -9.78 -9.03
CA ALA A 51 2.94 -9.54 -7.60
C ALA A 51 1.78 -8.58 -7.28
N TYR A 52 1.00 -8.91 -6.24
CA TYR A 52 -0.09 -8.10 -5.72
C TYR A 52 -0.10 -8.17 -4.19
N SER A 53 -0.01 -7.01 -3.55
CA SER A 53 -0.07 -6.92 -2.09
C SER A 53 -1.46 -7.26 -1.57
N TYR A 54 -1.49 -7.97 -0.46
CA TYR A 54 -2.75 -8.20 0.25
C TYR A 54 -3.25 -6.88 0.83
N VAL A 55 -4.52 -6.57 0.58
CA VAL A 55 -5.24 -5.45 1.20
C VAL A 55 -5.83 -5.89 2.54
N ASN A 56 -6.33 -7.12 2.62
CA ASN A 56 -6.97 -7.67 3.81
C ASN A 56 -5.96 -7.95 4.95
N ALA A 57 -6.47 -7.98 6.18
CA ALA A 57 -5.71 -8.45 7.33
C ALA A 57 -5.43 -9.97 7.24
N PRO A 58 -4.32 -10.48 7.82
CA PRO A 58 -3.96 -11.91 7.81
C PRO A 58 -5.02 -12.89 8.33
N ASP A 59 -5.86 -12.45 9.27
CA ASP A 59 -6.94 -13.23 9.88
C ASP A 59 -8.27 -13.14 9.08
N ASN A 60 -8.33 -12.33 8.03
CA ASN A 60 -9.48 -12.25 7.14
C ASN A 60 -9.33 -13.22 5.96
N PRO A 61 -10.21 -14.23 5.83
CA PRO A 61 -10.14 -15.21 4.75
C PRO A 61 -10.50 -14.64 3.37
N ASN A 62 -11.09 -13.44 3.32
CA ASN A 62 -11.39 -12.74 2.08
C ASN A 62 -10.12 -12.06 1.56
N LEU A 63 -9.31 -12.80 0.79
CA LEU A 63 -8.08 -12.26 0.21
C LEU A 63 -8.45 -11.14 -0.76
N GLU A 64 -8.01 -9.92 -0.46
CA GLU A 64 -8.38 -8.75 -1.24
C GLU A 64 -7.14 -8.15 -1.89
N PHE A 65 -7.28 -7.83 -3.18
CA PHE A 65 -6.21 -7.24 -3.99
C PHE A 65 -6.74 -6.00 -4.66
N TYR A 66 -5.97 -4.90 -4.62
CA TYR A 66 -6.31 -3.64 -5.29
C TYR A 66 -5.40 -3.43 -6.50
N LEU A 67 -6.01 -3.31 -7.68
CA LEU A 67 -5.33 -3.37 -8.96
C LEU A 67 -5.63 -2.13 -9.80
N VAL A 68 -4.65 -1.80 -10.65
CA VAL A 68 -4.79 -0.87 -11.75
C VAL A 68 -4.70 -1.64 -13.06
N THR A 69 -5.65 -1.39 -13.95
CA THR A 69 -5.65 -1.92 -15.32
C THR A 69 -4.63 -1.15 -16.13
N VAL A 70 -3.45 -1.74 -16.33
CA VAL A 70 -2.43 -1.21 -17.23
C VAL A 70 -2.88 -1.42 -18.68
N PRO A 71 -3.06 -0.37 -19.49
CA PRO A 71 -3.39 -0.50 -20.91
C PRO A 71 -2.38 -1.39 -21.62
N GLN A 72 -2.88 -2.31 -22.45
CA GLN A 72 -2.08 -3.35 -23.12
C GLN A 72 -1.24 -4.26 -22.20
N GLY A 73 -1.47 -4.22 -20.87
CA GLY A 73 -0.80 -5.09 -19.91
C GLY A 73 -1.14 -6.56 -20.14
N LYS A 74 -0.16 -7.46 -19.99
CA LYS A 74 -0.37 -8.90 -20.23
C LYS A 74 -1.37 -9.55 -19.27
N LEU A 75 -1.41 -9.11 -18.00
CA LEU A 75 -2.21 -9.76 -16.96
C LEU A 75 -3.35 -8.88 -16.43
N SER A 76 -3.10 -7.63 -16.06
CA SER A 76 -4.10 -6.78 -15.38
C SER A 76 -5.44 -6.63 -16.12
N PRO A 77 -5.51 -6.51 -17.47
CA PRO A 77 -6.81 -6.46 -18.15
C PRO A 77 -7.58 -7.79 -18.08
N ARG A 78 -6.87 -8.92 -17.98
CA ARG A 78 -7.50 -10.25 -17.85
C ARG A 78 -8.00 -10.45 -16.42
N LEU A 79 -7.25 -9.99 -15.42
CA LEU A 79 -7.71 -9.95 -14.04
C LEU A 79 -8.94 -9.05 -13.86
N ALA A 80 -8.98 -7.91 -14.55
CA ALA A 80 -10.13 -6.99 -14.54
C ALA A 80 -11.39 -7.59 -15.19
N ALA A 81 -11.23 -8.59 -16.06
CA ALA A 81 -12.33 -9.28 -16.74
C ALA A 81 -12.91 -10.45 -15.93
N LEU A 82 -12.27 -10.84 -14.82
CA LEU A 82 -12.78 -11.91 -13.95
C LEU A 82 -14.12 -11.53 -13.34
N LYS A 83 -14.94 -12.54 -13.07
CA LYS A 83 -16.24 -12.44 -12.42
C LYS A 83 -16.28 -13.35 -11.19
N PRO A 84 -17.20 -13.11 -10.24
CA PRO A 84 -17.45 -14.06 -9.17
C PRO A 84 -17.71 -15.46 -9.71
N GLY A 85 -17.01 -16.45 -9.17
CA GLY A 85 -17.01 -17.84 -9.64
C GLY A 85 -15.78 -18.23 -10.47
N ASP A 86 -15.11 -17.27 -11.11
CA ASP A 86 -13.92 -17.55 -11.90
C ASP A 86 -12.73 -17.95 -11.02
N GLU A 87 -11.82 -18.74 -11.61
CA GLU A 87 -10.60 -19.19 -10.95
C GLU A 87 -9.43 -18.26 -11.25
N VAL A 88 -8.56 -18.09 -10.24
CA VAL A 88 -7.30 -17.37 -10.35
C VAL A 88 -6.23 -18.14 -9.57
N GLN A 89 -5.03 -18.27 -10.14
CA GLN A 89 -3.94 -18.95 -9.44
C GLN A 89 -3.31 -18.01 -8.42
N VAL A 90 -3.06 -18.52 -7.22
CA VAL A 90 -2.44 -17.78 -6.12
C VAL A 90 -1.22 -18.56 -5.64
N VAL A 91 -0.07 -17.91 -5.49
CA VAL A 91 1.06 -18.53 -4.79
C VAL A 91 0.69 -18.66 -3.30
N SER A 92 0.84 -19.86 -2.73
CA SER A 92 0.43 -20.14 -1.36
C SER A 92 1.29 -19.44 -0.31
N ASP A 93 2.59 -19.28 -0.58
CA ASP A 93 3.53 -18.59 0.31
C ASP A 93 3.68 -17.11 -0.07
N ALA A 94 3.31 -16.23 0.85
CA ALA A 94 3.49 -14.80 0.68
C ALA A 94 4.98 -14.41 0.67
N SER A 95 5.27 -13.24 0.11
CA SER A 95 6.60 -12.69 -0.04
C SER A 95 6.62 -11.21 0.33
N GLY A 96 7.80 -10.68 0.62
CA GLY A 96 8.01 -9.27 0.94
C GLY A 96 8.47 -9.06 2.38
N PHE A 97 9.25 -8.00 2.56
CA PHE A 97 9.80 -7.55 3.84
C PHE A 97 9.18 -6.19 4.26
N PHE A 98 8.10 -5.79 3.62
CA PHE A 98 7.40 -4.55 3.88
C PHE A 98 6.39 -4.71 5.04
N VAL A 99 6.91 -5.15 6.19
CA VAL A 99 6.14 -5.61 7.36
C VAL A 99 6.63 -4.88 8.61
N LEU A 100 5.79 -4.78 9.65
CA LEU A 100 6.14 -4.04 10.87
C LEU A 100 7.32 -4.64 11.64
N ASP A 101 7.58 -5.94 11.57
CA ASP A 101 8.75 -6.57 12.21
C ASP A 101 10.10 -6.05 11.66
N GLU A 102 10.11 -5.51 10.44
CA GLU A 102 11.27 -4.84 9.82
C GLU A 102 11.29 -3.32 10.05
N VAL A 103 10.32 -2.79 10.79
CA VAL A 103 10.21 -1.37 11.12
C VAL A 103 10.71 -1.15 12.55
N PRO A 104 11.79 -0.37 12.75
CA PRO A 104 12.30 -0.07 14.09
C PRO A 104 11.29 0.75 14.90
N ASP A 105 11.49 0.80 16.22
CA ASP A 105 10.69 1.67 17.08
C ASP A 105 10.90 3.14 16.73
N CYS A 106 9.82 3.90 16.71
CA CYS A 106 9.81 5.34 16.49
C CYS A 106 8.57 5.98 17.13
N GLU A 107 8.56 7.30 17.28
CA GLU A 107 7.38 8.00 17.78
C GLU A 107 6.26 8.03 16.73
N THR A 108 6.59 8.36 15.48
CA THR A 108 5.64 8.52 14.38
C THR A 108 5.99 7.61 13.20
N LEU A 109 5.09 6.68 12.87
CA LEU A 109 5.21 5.88 11.65
C LEU A 109 4.46 6.56 10.50
N TRP A 110 5.21 6.99 9.49
CA TRP A 110 4.68 7.56 8.25
C TRP A 110 4.55 6.46 7.18
N MET A 111 3.37 6.32 6.60
CA MET A 111 3.04 5.36 5.55
C MET A 111 2.65 6.11 4.28
N LEU A 112 3.59 6.22 3.33
CA LEU A 112 3.41 6.98 2.10
C LEU A 112 3.09 6.03 0.94
N ALA A 113 1.90 6.18 0.35
CA ALA A 113 1.43 5.38 -0.77
C ALA A 113 1.13 6.24 -2.00
N THR A 114 1.44 5.72 -3.19
CA THR A 114 0.84 6.24 -4.44
C THR A 114 -0.05 5.20 -5.11
N GLY A 115 -1.27 5.58 -5.52
CA GLY A 115 -2.18 4.72 -6.28
C GLY A 115 -2.52 3.44 -5.52
N THR A 116 -2.34 2.27 -6.16
CA THR A 116 -2.69 0.96 -5.57
C THR A 116 -1.76 0.48 -4.48
N ALA A 117 -0.67 1.20 -4.23
CA ALA A 117 0.31 0.90 -3.19
C ALA A 117 -0.15 1.21 -1.76
N ILE A 118 -1.42 1.54 -1.60
CA ILE A 118 -2.06 1.66 -0.29
C ILE A 118 -2.33 0.29 0.35
N GLY A 119 -2.39 -0.79 -0.46
CA GLY A 119 -2.76 -2.14 -0.03
C GLY A 119 -2.01 -2.66 1.19
N PRO A 120 -0.65 -2.68 1.20
CA PRO A 120 0.12 -3.14 2.36
C PRO A 120 -0.25 -2.43 3.66
N TYR A 121 -0.47 -1.12 3.60
CA TYR A 121 -0.83 -0.32 4.77
C TYR A 121 -2.24 -0.60 5.25
N LEU A 122 -3.20 -0.84 4.34
CA LEU A 122 -4.55 -1.27 4.72
C LEU A 122 -4.51 -2.63 5.42
N SER A 123 -3.68 -3.56 4.97
CA SER A 123 -3.49 -4.84 5.63
C SER A 123 -2.96 -4.67 7.06
N ILE A 124 -1.89 -3.87 7.20
CA ILE A 124 -1.27 -3.54 8.50
C ILE A 124 -2.30 -2.89 9.45
N LEU A 125 -3.01 -1.86 8.99
CA LEU A 125 -3.92 -1.08 9.82
C LEU A 125 -5.19 -1.82 10.20
N GLN A 126 -5.74 -2.67 9.31
CA GLN A 126 -6.89 -3.51 9.64
C GLN A 126 -6.53 -4.56 10.68
N TYR A 127 -5.34 -5.18 10.56
CA TYR A 127 -4.85 -6.18 11.50
C TYR A 127 -4.57 -5.55 12.87
N GLY A 128 -3.93 -4.39 12.90
CA GLY A 128 -3.76 -3.57 14.10
C GLY A 128 -2.91 -4.19 15.21
N GLN A 129 -2.13 -5.24 14.90
CA GLN A 129 -1.12 -5.77 15.81
C GLN A 129 0.21 -5.02 15.64
N ASP A 130 1.02 -5.00 16.70
CA ASP A 130 2.33 -4.33 16.77
C ASP A 130 2.30 -2.78 16.60
N VAL A 131 1.13 -2.19 16.40
CA VAL A 131 0.98 -0.73 16.27
C VAL A 131 0.99 0.04 17.59
N ALA A 132 0.94 -0.67 18.73
CA ALA A 132 0.90 -0.07 20.06
C ALA A 132 2.19 0.71 20.38
N ARG A 133 3.34 0.26 19.85
CA ARG A 133 4.67 0.87 20.07
C ARG A 133 4.84 2.23 19.41
N PHE A 134 4.03 2.56 18.40
CA PHE A 134 4.04 3.87 17.77
C PHE A 134 3.07 4.81 18.48
N LYS A 135 3.50 6.02 18.81
CA LYS A 135 2.61 7.04 19.37
C LYS A 135 1.66 7.58 18.31
N ASN A 136 2.15 7.78 17.09
CA ASN A 136 1.38 8.29 15.96
C ASN A 136 1.52 7.37 14.74
N LEU A 137 0.43 7.23 13.99
CA LEU A 137 0.39 6.61 12.67
C LEU A 137 -0.09 7.66 11.66
N VAL A 138 0.60 7.83 10.54
CA VAL A 138 0.17 8.73 9.48
C VAL A 138 0.08 7.95 8.17
N LEU A 139 -1.12 7.89 7.60
CA LEU A 139 -1.35 7.28 6.29
C LEU A 139 -1.55 8.38 5.25
N VAL A 140 -0.62 8.47 4.29
CA VAL A 140 -0.70 9.39 3.17
C VAL A 140 -1.04 8.61 1.89
N HIS A 141 -2.20 8.90 1.29
CA HIS A 141 -2.60 8.31 0.01
C HIS A 141 -2.56 9.36 -1.10
N ALA A 142 -1.58 9.22 -1.99
CA ALA A 142 -1.39 10.12 -3.12
C ALA A 142 -1.91 9.52 -4.43
N ALA A 143 -2.76 10.29 -5.11
CA ALA A 143 -3.44 9.91 -6.34
C ALA A 143 -3.37 11.01 -7.41
N ARG A 144 -3.86 10.71 -8.62
CA ARG A 144 -4.00 11.73 -9.68
C ARG A 144 -5.23 12.58 -9.41
N PHE A 145 -6.35 11.90 -9.22
CA PHE A 145 -7.66 12.50 -9.00
C PHE A 145 -8.28 11.95 -7.70
N ALA A 146 -9.22 12.67 -7.10
CA ALA A 146 -9.94 12.24 -5.91
C ALA A 146 -10.79 11.00 -6.18
N ALA A 147 -11.27 10.81 -7.42
CA ALA A 147 -11.94 9.58 -7.84
C ALA A 147 -11.07 8.32 -7.71
N ASP A 148 -9.74 8.47 -7.69
CA ASP A 148 -8.81 7.35 -7.53
C ASP A 148 -8.57 6.98 -6.05
N LEU A 149 -9.14 7.71 -5.09
CA LEU A 149 -9.03 7.44 -3.65
C LEU A 149 -10.03 6.35 -3.21
N SER A 150 -9.92 5.17 -3.85
CA SER A 150 -10.91 4.08 -3.76
C SER A 150 -11.25 3.61 -2.34
N TYR A 151 -10.27 3.64 -1.43
CA TYR A 151 -10.42 3.14 -0.07
C TYR A 151 -10.68 4.23 0.98
N LEU A 152 -11.00 5.46 0.58
CA LEU A 152 -11.28 6.54 1.54
C LEU A 152 -12.33 6.14 2.60
N PRO A 153 -13.43 5.44 2.29
CA PRO A 153 -14.37 4.98 3.32
C PRO A 153 -13.71 4.08 4.40
N LEU A 154 -12.90 3.10 3.99
CA LEU A 154 -12.17 2.23 4.91
C LEU A 154 -11.13 3.01 5.71
N MET A 155 -10.43 3.95 5.08
CA MET A 155 -9.46 4.81 5.76
C MET A 155 -10.12 5.65 6.87
N LEU A 156 -11.32 6.16 6.63
CA LEU A 156 -12.09 6.92 7.62
C LEU A 156 -12.63 6.03 8.75
N GLU A 157 -13.03 4.79 8.46
CA GLU A 157 -13.40 3.80 9.48
C GLU A 157 -12.20 3.49 10.39
N LEU A 158 -11.04 3.22 9.79
CA LEU A 158 -9.80 3.00 10.53
C LEU A 158 -9.45 4.22 11.38
N GLN A 159 -9.52 5.44 10.82
CA GLN A 159 -9.23 6.65 11.57
C GLN A 159 -10.07 6.78 12.85
N GLN A 160 -11.35 6.42 12.78
CA GLN A 160 -12.24 6.38 13.95
C GLN A 160 -11.82 5.30 14.95
N ARG A 161 -11.56 4.07 14.47
CA ARG A 161 -11.12 2.93 15.31
C ARG A 161 -9.84 3.21 16.08
N TYR A 162 -8.93 4.00 15.51
CA TYR A 162 -7.63 4.32 16.11
C TYR A 162 -7.68 5.54 17.07
N GLU A 163 -8.84 6.14 17.31
CA GLU A 163 -9.07 7.15 18.37
C GLU A 163 -8.02 8.28 18.41
N GLY A 164 -7.66 8.81 17.23
CA GLY A 164 -6.71 9.91 17.09
C GLY A 164 -5.23 9.49 16.99
N LYS A 165 -4.89 8.21 17.19
CA LYS A 165 -3.55 7.66 16.90
C LYS A 165 -3.25 7.68 15.40
N LEU A 166 -4.24 7.35 14.57
CA LEU A 166 -4.12 7.36 13.11
C LEU A 166 -4.58 8.70 12.53
N ARG A 167 -3.76 9.28 11.66
CA ARG A 167 -4.08 10.46 10.85
C ARG A 167 -4.07 10.09 9.38
N ILE A 168 -5.15 10.42 8.67
CA ILE A 168 -5.27 10.23 7.23
C ILE A 168 -5.02 11.54 6.51
N GLN A 169 -4.13 11.52 5.51
CA GLN A 169 -3.94 12.64 4.59
C GLN A 169 -4.05 12.17 3.15
N THR A 170 -4.99 12.74 2.41
CA THR A 170 -5.14 12.52 0.96
C THR A 170 -4.36 13.58 0.18
N VAL A 171 -3.75 13.15 -0.92
CA VAL A 171 -3.04 14.03 -1.86
C VAL A 171 -3.54 13.76 -3.27
N VAL A 172 -3.95 14.80 -3.99
CA VAL A 172 -4.34 14.72 -5.41
C VAL A 172 -3.42 15.62 -6.24
N SER A 173 -2.96 15.13 -7.39
CA SER A 173 -1.91 15.84 -8.15
C SER A 173 -2.41 16.62 -9.37
N ARG A 174 -3.68 16.46 -9.76
CA ARG A 174 -4.24 17.02 -11.01
C ARG A 174 -5.52 17.83 -10.84
N GLU A 175 -5.98 18.02 -9.61
CA GLU A 175 -7.16 18.81 -9.27
C GLU A 175 -7.04 19.36 -7.85
N SER A 176 -7.95 20.25 -7.46
CA SER A 176 -8.03 20.78 -6.10
C SER A 176 -9.35 20.34 -5.47
N VAL A 177 -9.27 19.68 -4.32
CA VAL A 177 -10.42 19.09 -3.63
C VAL A 177 -10.39 19.48 -2.16
N PRO A 178 -11.49 20.00 -1.59
CA PRO A 178 -11.57 20.33 -0.17
C PRO A 178 -11.13 19.16 0.72
N GLY A 179 -10.25 19.44 1.68
CA GLY A 179 -9.71 18.44 2.61
C GLY A 179 -8.54 17.60 2.07
N SER A 180 -8.19 17.71 0.79
CA SER A 180 -6.99 17.08 0.22
C SER A 180 -5.89 18.11 -0.02
N LEU A 181 -4.63 17.67 0.04
CA LEU A 181 -3.51 18.47 -0.45
C LEU A 181 -3.38 18.32 -1.97
N THR A 182 -2.98 19.41 -2.63
CA THR A 182 -2.77 19.42 -4.08
C THR A 182 -1.27 19.38 -4.39
N GLY A 183 -0.80 18.32 -5.05
CA GLY A 183 0.60 18.23 -5.46
C GLY A 183 1.16 16.81 -5.47
N ARG A 184 2.48 16.70 -5.27
CA ARG A 184 3.20 15.42 -5.18
C ARG A 184 3.93 15.33 -3.85
N VAL A 185 4.01 14.12 -3.31
CA VAL A 185 4.57 13.84 -1.98
C VAL A 185 5.96 14.49 -1.75
N PRO A 186 6.97 14.37 -2.63
CA PRO A 186 8.27 14.99 -2.39
C PRO A 186 8.18 16.52 -2.23
N ALA A 187 7.46 17.21 -3.13
CA ALA A 187 7.33 18.66 -3.09
C ALA A 187 6.57 19.13 -1.84
N LEU A 188 5.54 18.38 -1.41
CA LEU A 188 4.77 18.67 -0.20
C LEU A 188 5.56 18.43 1.09
N ILE A 189 6.56 17.54 1.06
CA ILE A 189 7.52 17.35 2.15
C ILE A 189 8.53 18.50 2.16
N GLU A 190 9.07 18.85 0.98
CA GLU A 190 10.09 19.90 0.86
C GLU A 190 9.58 21.27 1.29
N ASN A 191 8.35 21.62 0.91
CA ASN A 191 7.73 22.90 1.25
C ASN A 191 7.03 22.91 2.63
N GLY A 192 7.02 21.78 3.35
CA GLY A 192 6.43 21.62 4.68
C GLY A 192 4.89 21.54 4.73
N GLU A 193 4.19 21.55 3.59
CA GLU A 193 2.72 21.49 3.57
C GLU A 193 2.19 20.15 4.08
N LEU A 194 2.88 19.04 3.80
CA LEU A 194 2.46 17.72 4.29
C LEU A 194 2.46 17.67 5.82
N GLU A 195 3.54 18.12 6.44
CA GLU A 195 3.68 18.16 7.91
C GLU A 195 2.70 19.13 8.55
N LYS A 196 2.48 20.30 7.92
CA LYS A 196 1.50 21.28 8.37
C LYS A 196 0.08 20.72 8.37
N ALA A 197 -0.30 20.00 7.31
CA ALA A 197 -1.65 19.43 7.18
C ALA A 197 -1.88 18.28 8.17
N VAL A 198 -0.87 17.42 8.35
CA VAL A 198 -0.93 16.30 9.30
C VAL A 198 -0.81 16.79 10.75
N GLY A 199 -0.09 17.90 10.99
CA GLY A 199 0.19 18.44 12.32
C GLY A 199 1.25 17.65 13.09
N LEU A 200 2.16 16.96 12.40
CA LEU A 200 3.28 16.20 12.96
C LEU A 200 4.53 16.41 12.08
N PRO A 201 5.74 16.47 12.66
CA PRO A 201 6.97 16.56 11.90
C PRO A 201 7.37 15.21 11.29
N MET A 202 8.22 15.25 10.27
CA MET A 202 8.88 14.10 9.66
C MET A 202 10.41 14.27 9.76
N ASP A 203 10.99 13.90 10.88
CA ASP A 203 12.43 14.06 11.13
C ASP A 203 13.09 12.75 11.58
N LYS A 204 14.43 12.73 11.61
CA LYS A 204 15.19 11.53 11.95
C LYS A 204 15.06 11.14 13.43
N GLU A 205 14.72 12.07 14.31
CA GLU A 205 14.58 11.85 15.74
C GLU A 205 13.28 11.13 16.09
N THR A 206 12.19 11.47 15.41
CA THR A 206 10.84 11.01 15.77
C THR A 206 10.26 10.00 14.81
N SER A 207 10.73 9.97 13.55
CA SER A 207 9.99 9.34 12.47
C SER A 207 10.68 8.13 11.84
N HIS A 208 9.86 7.14 11.49
CA HIS A 208 10.19 6.15 10.46
C HIS A 208 9.22 6.30 9.29
N VAL A 209 9.73 6.22 8.06
CA VAL A 209 8.98 6.47 6.83
C VAL A 209 8.96 5.22 5.98
N MET A 210 7.78 4.64 5.80
CA MET A 210 7.51 3.60 4.83
C MET A 210 7.06 4.23 3.50
N LEU A 211 7.64 3.80 2.38
CA LEU A 211 7.33 4.31 1.05
C LEU A 211 6.95 3.16 0.10
N CYS A 212 5.76 3.24 -0.49
CA CYS A 212 5.26 2.21 -1.40
C CYS A 212 4.65 2.80 -2.67
N GLY A 213 4.96 2.19 -3.82
CA GLY A 213 4.28 2.44 -5.09
C GLY A 213 5.18 2.88 -6.23
N ASN A 214 4.93 4.07 -6.80
CA ASN A 214 5.63 4.55 -7.98
C ASN A 214 7.14 4.73 -7.67
N PRO A 215 8.04 4.05 -8.41
CA PRO A 215 9.49 4.11 -8.16
C PRO A 215 10.07 5.52 -8.22
N GLN A 216 9.46 6.43 -8.98
CA GLN A 216 9.85 7.83 -8.98
C GLN A 216 9.52 8.50 -7.64
N MET A 217 8.28 8.37 -7.16
CA MET A 217 7.89 8.91 -5.85
C MET A 217 8.80 8.38 -4.74
N VAL A 218 9.06 7.07 -4.74
CA VAL A 218 9.90 6.44 -3.71
C VAL A 218 11.33 6.98 -3.76
N ARG A 219 11.98 7.00 -4.94
CA ARG A 219 13.37 7.48 -5.08
C ARG A 219 13.49 8.97 -4.76
N ASP A 220 12.61 9.79 -5.31
CA ASP A 220 12.65 11.25 -5.14
C ASP A 220 12.45 11.61 -3.65
N THR A 221 11.53 10.94 -2.96
CA THR A 221 11.31 11.14 -1.52
C THR A 221 12.49 10.66 -0.69
N GLN A 222 13.05 9.48 -0.99
CA GLN A 222 14.24 8.98 -0.28
C GLN A 222 15.45 9.91 -0.44
N GLN A 223 15.64 10.47 -1.64
CA GLN A 223 16.72 11.41 -1.91
C GLN A 223 16.52 12.71 -1.13
N LEU A 224 15.32 13.30 -1.22
CA LEU A 224 14.94 14.50 -0.48
C LEU A 224 15.21 14.34 1.02
N LEU A 225 14.67 13.28 1.65
CA LEU A 225 14.81 13.05 3.09
C LEU A 225 16.26 12.83 3.52
N LYS A 226 17.07 12.20 2.66
CA LYS A 226 18.50 12.04 2.91
C LYS A 226 19.25 13.36 2.88
N GLU A 227 19.02 14.17 1.86
CA GLU A 227 19.76 15.42 1.63
C GLU A 227 19.34 16.50 2.64
N THR A 228 18.05 16.63 2.88
CA THR A 228 17.48 17.72 3.68
C THR A 228 17.31 17.38 5.15
N ARG A 229 17.12 16.10 5.52
CA ARG A 229 16.79 15.68 6.90
C ARG A 229 17.74 14.64 7.49
N GLN A 230 18.79 14.28 6.74
CA GLN A 230 19.80 13.27 7.11
C GLN A 230 19.18 11.90 7.47
N MET A 231 18.00 11.61 6.92
CA MET A 231 17.35 10.32 7.05
C MET A 231 17.96 9.31 6.07
N THR A 232 18.07 8.06 6.50
CA THR A 232 18.78 7.00 5.76
C THR A 232 17.89 5.80 5.52
N LYS A 233 18.19 5.02 4.48
CA LYS A 233 17.55 3.72 4.27
C LYS A 233 17.81 2.81 5.45
N HIS A 234 16.75 2.18 5.94
CA HIS A 234 16.83 1.18 6.98
C HIS A 234 17.32 -0.16 6.42
N LEU A 235 18.27 -0.77 7.12
CA LEU A 235 18.75 -2.13 6.88
C LEU A 235 18.93 -2.79 8.25
N ARG A 236 18.69 -4.10 8.39
CA ARG A 236 18.89 -4.81 9.67
C ARG A 236 20.28 -4.59 10.29
N ARG A 237 21.33 -4.49 9.47
CA ARG A 237 22.72 -4.25 9.92
C ARG A 237 23.09 -2.77 10.05
N ARG A 238 22.25 -1.88 9.54
CA ARG A 238 22.45 -0.43 9.56
C ARG A 238 21.09 0.23 9.76
N PRO A 239 20.65 0.35 11.03
CA PRO A 239 19.40 1.00 11.33
C PRO A 239 19.33 2.38 10.68
N GLY A 240 18.18 2.63 10.07
CA GLY A 240 17.85 3.88 9.42
C GLY A 240 16.36 4.16 9.60
N HIS A 241 15.86 5.08 8.79
CA HIS A 241 14.61 5.79 9.03
C HIS A 241 13.61 5.58 7.88
N MET A 242 14.00 4.85 6.83
CA MET A 242 13.19 4.67 5.62
C MET A 242 13.14 3.20 5.18
N THR A 243 11.94 2.64 5.09
CA THR A 243 11.65 1.32 4.48
C THR A 243 10.91 1.53 3.17
N ALA A 244 11.22 0.77 2.12
CA ALA A 244 10.62 1.00 0.81
C ALA A 244 10.29 -0.29 0.04
N GLU A 245 9.19 -0.26 -0.70
CA GLU A 245 8.79 -1.28 -1.67
C GLU A 245 8.32 -0.62 -2.98
N HIS A 246 8.83 -1.07 -4.12
CA HIS A 246 8.47 -0.54 -5.44
C HIS A 246 7.50 -1.50 -6.12
N TYR A 247 6.46 -0.98 -6.79
CA TYR A 247 5.49 -1.82 -7.51
C TYR A 247 5.92 -2.19 -8.94
N TRP A 248 6.88 -1.48 -9.54
CA TRP A 248 7.44 -1.78 -10.87
C TRP A 248 8.86 -1.23 -11.04
#